data_AF-A0A251TEC6-F1
#
_entry.id   AF-A0A251TEC6-F1
#
_cell.length_a   1.000
_cell.length_b   1.000
_cell.length_c   1.000
_cell.angle_alpha   90.00
_cell.angle_beta   90.00
_cell.angle_gamma   90.00
#
_symmetry.space_group_name_H-M   'P 1'
#
loop_
_entity.id
_entity.type
_entity.pdbx_description
1 polymer ?
#
loop_
_entity_poly.entity_id
_entity_poly.type
_entity_poly.pdbx_seq_one_letter_code
_entity_poly.pdbx_strand_id
1 'polypeptide(L)'
;MPRKSEGRKKIEMVKIENPSNLAVAFTKRRFGLLKKASELCTLCGAQLAVIVFAPKQEKVYSFGSPSVEAIINRYLQQSPDPQSSRASQFMDILRNANIQELNNQLTNKLEQLEAEKNAAKELQKIREENQQNNWWDKPIEEMGLEELEQLKVAMTEIKEYAERHVEGRTT
;
A
#
# COMPACT_ATOMS: atom_id res chain seq x y z
N MET A 1 -11.50 -24.93 19.98
CA MET A 1 -11.82 -25.38 18.62
C MET A 1 -10.57 -25.92 17.94
N PRO A 2 -10.63 -27.03 17.17
CA PRO A 2 -9.47 -27.54 16.44
C PRO A 2 -9.05 -26.56 15.33
N ARG A 3 -7.74 -26.44 15.09
CA ARG A 3 -7.20 -25.54 14.04
C ARG A 3 -7.51 -26.10 12.66
N LYS A 4 -7.95 -25.25 11.74
CA LYS A 4 -8.30 -25.58 10.34
C LYS A 4 -7.10 -26.05 9.50
N SER A 5 -5.86 -25.74 9.90
CA SER A 5 -4.65 -26.22 9.22
C SER A 5 -3.46 -26.30 10.17
N GLU A 6 -2.46 -27.13 9.81
CA GLU A 6 -1.22 -27.32 10.55
C GLU A 6 -0.18 -26.20 10.32
N GLY A 7 -0.51 -25.19 9.51
CA GLY A 7 0.37 -24.05 9.23
C GLY A 7 1.62 -24.40 8.41
N ARG A 8 2.64 -23.56 8.49
CA ARG A 8 3.91 -23.76 7.77
C ARG A 8 4.73 -24.85 8.46
N LYS A 9 4.91 -25.99 7.78
CA LYS A 9 5.79 -27.06 8.25
C LYS A 9 7.23 -26.85 7.78
N LYS A 10 8.19 -27.17 8.64
CA LYS A 10 9.61 -27.26 8.29
C LYS A 10 9.80 -28.49 7.38
N ILE A 11 10.62 -28.34 6.35
CA ILE A 11 11.03 -29.41 5.44
C ILE A 11 12.55 -29.39 5.31
N GLU A 12 13.14 -30.54 5.00
CA GLU A 12 14.57 -30.66 4.76
C GLU A 12 15.00 -29.91 3.48
N MET A 13 16.24 -29.41 3.46
CA MET A 13 16.83 -28.72 2.32
C MET A 13 17.45 -29.72 1.34
N VAL A 14 16.64 -30.66 0.88
CA VAL A 14 16.98 -31.68 -0.11
C VAL A 14 16.00 -31.62 -1.29
N LYS A 15 16.24 -32.40 -2.34
CA LYS A 15 15.34 -32.49 -3.49
C LYS A 15 13.97 -33.01 -3.04
N ILE A 16 12.89 -32.34 -3.46
CA ILE A 16 11.52 -32.80 -3.20
C ILE A 16 11.17 -33.86 -4.24
N GLU A 17 11.08 -35.11 -3.80
CA GLU A 17 10.79 -36.25 -4.69
C GLU A 17 9.33 -36.28 -5.15
N ASN A 18 8.38 -35.91 -4.28
CA ASN A 18 6.96 -35.90 -4.65
C ASN A 18 6.70 -34.78 -5.69
N PRO A 19 6.21 -35.13 -6.90
CA PRO A 19 6.10 -34.18 -8.00
C PRO A 19 5.07 -33.07 -7.76
N SER A 20 3.97 -33.37 -7.05
CA SER A 20 2.95 -32.38 -6.70
C SER A 20 3.48 -31.37 -5.69
N ASN A 21 4.16 -31.85 -4.64
CA ASN A 21 4.79 -30.99 -3.65
C ASN A 21 5.91 -30.14 -4.28
N LEU A 22 6.69 -30.72 -5.20
CA LEU A 22 7.72 -30.01 -5.96
C LEU A 22 7.11 -28.87 -6.80
N ALA A 23 6.03 -29.12 -7.54
CA ALA A 23 5.38 -28.10 -8.36
C ALA A 23 4.83 -26.92 -7.53
N VAL A 24 4.20 -27.23 -6.39
CA VAL A 24 3.70 -26.21 -5.45
C VAL A 24 4.85 -25.42 -4.84
N ALA A 25 5.90 -26.12 -4.36
CA ALA A 25 7.07 -25.48 -3.78
C ALA A 25 7.80 -24.62 -4.80
N PHE A 26 7.99 -25.09 -6.04
CA PHE A 26 8.58 -24.33 -7.13
C PHE A 26 7.81 -23.04 -7.37
N THR A 27 6.49 -23.12 -7.52
CA THR A 27 5.66 -21.94 -7.79
C THR A 27 5.77 -20.90 -6.68
N LYS A 28 5.67 -21.33 -5.41
CA LYS A 28 5.74 -20.44 -4.25
C LYS A 28 7.15 -19.86 -4.04
N ARG A 29 8.19 -20.70 -4.11
CA ARG A 29 9.58 -20.28 -3.90
C ARG A 29 10.07 -19.38 -5.02
N ARG A 30 9.75 -19.71 -6.28
CA ARG A 30 10.05 -18.86 -7.44
C ARG A 30 9.42 -17.48 -7.28
N PHE A 31 8.13 -17.42 -6.96
CA PHE A 31 7.46 -16.14 -6.76
C PHE A 31 8.09 -15.33 -5.61
N GLY A 32 8.34 -15.97 -4.46
CA GLY A 32 9.00 -15.33 -3.32
C GLY A 32 10.41 -14.83 -3.65
N LEU A 33 11.19 -15.60 -4.41
CA LEU A 33 12.53 -15.24 -4.85
C LEU A 33 12.51 -14.00 -5.77
N LEU A 34 11.66 -14.01 -6.80
CA LEU A 34 11.54 -12.87 -7.74
C LEU A 34 11.03 -11.62 -7.01
N LYS A 35 10.10 -11.77 -6.06
CA LYS A 35 9.65 -10.66 -5.22
C LYS A 35 10.80 -10.08 -4.38
N LYS A 36 11.60 -10.93 -3.73
CA LYS A 36 12.74 -10.48 -2.92
C LYS A 36 13.84 -9.84 -3.77
N ALA A 37 14.09 -10.36 -4.95
CA ALA A 37 14.99 -9.75 -5.92
C ALA A 37 14.51 -8.34 -6.31
N SER A 38 13.21 -8.18 -6.59
CA SER A 38 12.62 -6.87 -6.88
C SER A 38 12.72 -5.89 -5.71
N GLU A 39 12.37 -6.33 -4.49
CA GLU A 39 12.50 -5.52 -3.28
C GLU A 39 13.94 -5.04 -3.08
N LEU A 40 14.92 -5.93 -3.24
CA LEU A 40 16.33 -5.59 -3.11
C LEU A 40 16.79 -4.55 -4.14
N CYS A 41 16.37 -4.69 -5.39
CA CYS A 41 16.65 -3.70 -6.44
C CYS A 41 16.04 -2.34 -6.11
N THR A 42 14.79 -2.30 -5.65
CA THR A 42 14.09 -1.06 -5.31
C THR A 42 14.67 -0.38 -4.09
N LEU A 43 14.98 -1.13 -3.03
CA LEU A 43 15.43 -0.57 -1.76
C LEU A 43 16.90 -0.15 -1.79
N CYS A 44 17.75 -0.94 -2.47
CA CYS A 44 19.19 -0.77 -2.41
C CYS A 44 19.80 -0.25 -3.72
N GLY A 45 18.99 -0.05 -4.78
CA GLY A 45 19.54 0.24 -6.12
C GLY A 45 20.36 -0.92 -6.68
N ALA A 46 20.22 -2.13 -6.13
CA ALA A 46 20.98 -3.29 -6.57
C ALA A 46 20.62 -3.63 -8.03
N GLN A 47 21.64 -4.01 -8.80
CA GLN A 47 21.47 -4.44 -10.19
C GLN A 47 21.81 -5.92 -10.30
N LEU A 48 20.78 -6.73 -10.58
CA LEU A 48 20.91 -8.17 -10.66
C LEU A 48 19.91 -8.75 -11.66
N ALA A 49 20.17 -9.99 -12.05
CA ALA A 49 19.24 -10.82 -12.79
C ALA A 49 19.07 -12.17 -12.09
N VAL A 50 17.85 -12.68 -12.08
CA VAL A 50 17.50 -14.02 -11.59
C VAL A 50 16.86 -14.77 -12.75
N ILE A 51 17.35 -15.98 -13.05
CA ILE A 51 16.83 -16.85 -14.09
C ILE A 51 16.52 -18.20 -13.46
N VAL A 52 15.28 -18.66 -13.59
CA VAL A 52 14.78 -19.90 -12.99
C VAL A 52 14.15 -20.78 -14.06
N PHE A 53 14.72 -21.96 -14.26
CA PHE A 53 14.20 -22.97 -15.18
C PHE A 53 13.17 -23.84 -14.47
N ALA A 54 12.03 -24.07 -15.11
CA ALA A 54 11.04 -24.99 -14.59
C ALA A 54 11.57 -26.44 -14.69
N PRO A 55 11.33 -27.29 -13.66
CA PRO A 55 11.90 -28.63 -13.62
C PRO A 55 11.30 -29.62 -14.64
N LYS A 56 10.15 -29.32 -15.25
CA LYS A 56 9.43 -30.24 -16.17
C LYS A 56 8.96 -29.59 -17.48
N GLN A 57 8.97 -28.28 -17.57
CA GLN A 57 8.52 -27.53 -18.74
C GLN A 57 9.73 -26.78 -19.28
N GLU A 58 9.83 -26.58 -20.59
CA GLU A 58 10.80 -25.67 -21.22
C GLU A 58 10.44 -24.19 -20.96
N LYS A 59 9.98 -23.89 -19.74
CA LYS A 59 9.56 -22.57 -19.34
C LYS A 59 10.62 -21.95 -18.46
N VAL A 60 11.06 -20.78 -18.89
CA VAL A 60 12.00 -19.94 -18.17
C VAL A 60 11.23 -18.81 -17.49
N TYR A 61 11.59 -18.53 -16.24
CA TYR A 61 11.11 -17.36 -15.53
C TYR A 61 12.28 -16.50 -15.14
N SER A 62 12.19 -15.21 -15.39
CA SER A 62 13.28 -14.29 -15.11
C SER A 62 12.81 -12.99 -14.50
N PHE A 63 13.75 -12.33 -13.82
CA PHE A 63 13.64 -10.96 -13.35
C PHE A 63 15.00 -10.30 -13.55
N GLY A 64 15.02 -9.04 -13.98
CA GLY A 64 16.25 -8.28 -14.09
C GLY A 64 15.99 -6.80 -13.88
N SER A 65 16.93 -6.13 -13.21
CA SER A 65 16.96 -4.67 -13.09
C SER A 65 18.36 -4.19 -13.46
N PRO A 66 18.55 -3.39 -14.54
CA PRO A 66 17.51 -2.78 -15.39
C PRO A 66 16.76 -3.74 -16.32
N SER A 67 17.43 -4.76 -16.86
CA SER A 67 16.82 -5.88 -17.57
C SER A 67 17.73 -7.10 -17.46
N VAL A 68 17.24 -8.29 -17.82
CA VAL A 68 18.07 -9.52 -17.76
C VAL A 68 19.22 -9.42 -18.76
N GLU A 69 18.93 -8.97 -19.97
CA GLU A 69 19.87 -8.79 -21.08
C GLU A 69 20.94 -7.77 -20.73
N ALA A 70 20.58 -6.64 -20.13
CA ALA A 70 21.54 -5.63 -19.72
C ALA A 70 22.56 -6.18 -18.70
N ILE A 71 22.08 -6.99 -17.74
CA ILE A 71 22.95 -7.61 -16.73
C ILE A 71 23.85 -8.67 -17.36
N ILE A 72 23.31 -9.51 -18.25
CA ILE A 72 24.08 -10.53 -18.97
C ILE A 72 25.12 -9.87 -19.87
N ASN A 73 24.74 -8.88 -20.66
CA ASN A 73 25.65 -8.16 -21.55
C ASN A 73 26.77 -7.52 -20.74
N ARG A 74 26.45 -6.86 -19.62
CA ARG A 74 27.47 -6.31 -18.72
C ARG A 74 28.42 -7.39 -18.20
N TYR A 75 27.89 -8.54 -17.78
CA TYR A 75 28.70 -9.66 -17.31
C TYR A 75 29.63 -10.22 -18.42
N LEU A 76 29.13 -10.35 -19.64
CA LEU A 76 29.89 -10.85 -20.79
C LEU A 76 30.89 -9.82 -21.35
N GLN A 77 30.57 -8.53 -21.27
CA GLN A 77 31.39 -7.40 -21.75
C GLN A 77 32.45 -6.94 -20.75
N GLN A 78 32.51 -7.53 -19.55
CA GLN A 78 33.65 -7.36 -18.65
C GLN A 78 34.90 -8.05 -19.23
N SER A 79 35.40 -7.53 -20.35
CA SER A 79 36.81 -7.57 -20.67
C SER A 79 37.52 -6.59 -19.71
N PRO A 80 38.78 -6.84 -19.32
CA PRO A 80 39.47 -6.08 -18.28
C PRO A 80 39.93 -4.70 -18.78
N ASP A 81 39.06 -3.91 -19.39
CA ASP A 81 39.35 -2.52 -19.77
C ASP A 81 38.94 -1.56 -18.63
N PRO A 82 39.91 -0.94 -17.92
CA PRO A 82 39.65 -0.08 -16.78
C PRO A 82 38.92 1.23 -17.12
N GLN A 83 38.84 1.65 -18.39
CA GLN A 83 38.08 2.86 -18.77
C GLN A 83 36.57 2.60 -18.84
N SER A 84 36.16 1.46 -19.39
CA SER A 84 34.74 1.06 -19.43
C SER A 84 34.15 0.92 -18.03
N SER A 85 34.95 0.45 -17.06
CA SER A 85 34.51 0.23 -15.68
C SER A 85 34.14 1.53 -14.95
N ARG A 86 34.87 2.63 -15.18
CA ARG A 86 34.62 3.92 -14.50
C ARG A 86 33.34 4.62 -14.97
N ALA A 87 33.08 4.59 -16.28
CA ALA A 87 31.85 5.17 -16.83
C ALA A 87 30.60 4.45 -16.33
N SER A 88 30.63 3.10 -16.27
CA SER A 88 29.54 2.31 -15.71
C SER A 88 29.30 2.58 -14.22
N GLN A 89 30.36 2.69 -13.42
CA GLN A 89 30.25 3.03 -11.99
C GLN A 89 29.61 4.40 -11.76
N PHE A 90 29.99 5.40 -12.56
CA PHE A 90 29.42 6.75 -12.43
C PHE A 90 27.92 6.78 -12.75
N MET A 91 27.51 6.05 -13.79
CA MET A 91 26.10 5.89 -14.15
C MET A 91 25.30 5.14 -13.07
N ASP A 92 25.89 4.13 -12.44
CA ASP A 92 25.27 3.40 -11.33
C ASP A 92 25.07 4.31 -10.10
N ILE A 93 26.04 5.18 -9.77
CA ILE A 93 25.93 6.14 -8.67
C ILE A 93 24.79 7.13 -8.92
N LEU A 94 24.75 7.74 -10.12
CA LEU A 94 23.69 8.68 -10.51
C LEU A 94 22.30 8.05 -10.41
N ARG A 95 22.18 6.82 -10.91
CA ARG A 95 20.93 6.07 -10.87
C ARG A 95 20.49 5.75 -9.44
N ASN A 96 21.41 5.33 -8.59
CA ASN A 96 21.11 4.99 -7.20
C ASN A 96 20.68 6.23 -6.41
N ALA A 97 21.30 7.38 -6.64
CA ALA A 97 20.88 8.64 -6.04
C ALA A 97 19.43 9.00 -6.42
N ASN A 98 19.08 8.85 -7.69
CA ASN A 98 17.70 9.10 -8.15
C ASN A 98 16.68 8.13 -7.52
N ILE A 99 17.03 6.85 -7.37
CA ILE A 99 16.17 5.86 -6.69
C ILE A 99 15.98 6.21 -5.22
N GLN A 100 17.04 6.63 -4.52
CA GLN A 100 16.94 7.05 -3.12
C GLN A 100 16.02 8.25 -2.96
N GLU A 101 16.13 9.25 -3.84
CA GLU A 101 15.26 10.41 -3.84
C GLU A 101 13.79 10.02 -4.05
N LEU A 102 13.50 9.16 -5.03
CA LEU A 102 12.14 8.67 -5.27
C LEU A 102 11.57 7.89 -4.07
N ASN A 103 12.41 7.07 -3.42
CA ASN A 103 12.02 6.34 -2.22
C ASN A 103 11.72 7.27 -1.04
N ASN A 104 12.47 8.36 -0.88
CA ASN A 104 12.20 9.39 0.13
C ASN A 104 10.87 10.09 -0.14
N GLN A 105 10.60 10.47 -1.40
CA GLN A 105 9.32 11.09 -1.78
C GLN A 105 8.14 10.15 -1.52
N LEU A 106 8.29 8.85 -1.84
CA LEU A 106 7.27 7.85 -1.55
C LEU A 106 7.00 7.73 -0.04
N THR A 107 8.06 7.70 0.78
CA THR A 107 7.95 7.65 2.24
C THR A 107 7.18 8.85 2.78
N ASN A 108 7.54 10.07 2.37
CA ASN A 108 6.85 11.30 2.77
C ASN A 108 5.36 11.28 2.38
N LYS A 109 5.03 10.75 1.19
CA LYS A 109 3.64 10.63 0.74
C LYS A 109 2.84 9.61 1.54
N LEU A 110 3.46 8.51 1.94
CA LEU A 110 2.81 7.50 2.79
C LEU A 110 2.53 8.07 4.18
N GLU A 111 3.46 8.84 4.76
CA GLU A 111 3.26 9.53 6.04
C GLU A 111 2.11 10.54 5.97
N GLN A 112 2.04 11.35 4.89
CA GLN A 112 0.91 12.27 4.66
C GLN A 112 -0.42 11.52 4.61
N LEU A 113 -0.48 10.42 3.86
CA LEU A 113 -1.69 9.61 3.72
C LEU A 113 -2.09 8.95 5.05
N GLU A 114 -1.13 8.55 5.88
CA GLU A 114 -1.41 8.03 7.21
C GLU A 114 -1.93 9.11 8.15
N ALA A 115 -1.34 10.31 8.13
CA ALA A 115 -1.82 11.46 8.89
C ALA A 115 -3.26 11.84 8.49
N GLU A 116 -3.57 11.89 7.19
CA GLU A 116 -4.93 12.13 6.70
C GLU A 116 -5.92 11.06 7.15
N LYS A 117 -5.52 9.77 7.09
CA LYS A 117 -6.35 8.67 7.60
C LYS A 117 -6.61 8.77 9.09
N ASN A 118 -5.62 9.20 9.86
CA ASN A 118 -5.78 9.39 11.31
C ASN A 118 -6.68 10.59 11.61
N ALA A 119 -6.50 11.72 10.91
CA ALA A 119 -7.38 12.88 11.02
C ALA A 119 -8.84 12.54 10.66
N ALA A 120 -9.06 11.77 9.59
CA ALA A 120 -10.40 11.31 9.20
C ALA A 120 -11.06 10.46 10.29
N LYS A 121 -10.31 9.58 10.96
CA LYS A 121 -10.83 8.78 12.08
C LYS A 121 -11.20 9.64 13.29
N GLU A 122 -10.39 10.65 13.61
CA GLU A 122 -10.71 11.56 14.73
C GLU A 122 -11.94 12.42 14.42
N LEU A 123 -12.07 12.93 13.19
CA LEU A 123 -13.29 13.61 12.75
C LEU A 123 -14.52 12.71 12.84
N GLN A 124 -14.37 11.43 12.49
CA GLN A 124 -15.46 10.46 12.61
C GLN A 124 -15.87 10.24 14.06
N LYS A 125 -14.93 10.11 15.00
CA LYS A 125 -15.25 10.00 16.44
C LYS A 125 -15.97 11.23 16.95
N ILE A 126 -15.48 12.43 16.62
CA ILE A 126 -16.13 13.70 17.02
C ILE A 126 -17.56 13.75 16.47
N ARG A 127 -17.79 13.28 15.24
CA ARG A 127 -19.13 13.20 14.65
C ARG A 127 -20.03 12.23 15.43
N GLU A 128 -19.52 11.05 15.76
CA GLU A 128 -20.26 10.04 16.53
C GLU A 128 -20.59 10.54 17.96
N GLU A 129 -19.65 11.18 18.64
CA GLU A 129 -19.87 11.80 19.97
C GLU A 129 -20.89 12.94 19.91
N ASN A 130 -20.82 13.80 18.90
CA ASN A 130 -21.81 14.87 18.71
C ASN A 130 -23.20 14.32 18.39
N GLN A 131 -23.32 13.26 17.57
CA GLN A 131 -24.61 12.62 17.28
C GLN A 131 -25.20 11.93 18.53
N GLN A 132 -24.37 11.41 19.42
CA GLN A 132 -24.81 10.86 20.70
C GLN A 132 -25.36 11.96 21.63
N ASN A 133 -24.76 13.15 21.62
CA ASN A 133 -25.12 14.26 22.50
C ASN A 133 -26.22 15.18 21.92
N ASN A 134 -26.40 15.24 20.59
CA ASN A 134 -27.35 16.12 19.92
C ASN A 134 -28.55 15.31 19.41
N TRP A 135 -29.58 15.17 20.26
CA TRP A 135 -30.81 14.45 19.89
C TRP A 135 -31.49 15.00 18.63
N TRP A 136 -31.34 16.31 18.34
CA TRP A 136 -31.90 16.99 17.16
C TRP A 136 -31.14 16.74 15.85
N ASP A 137 -29.96 16.09 15.89
CA ASP A 137 -29.10 15.85 14.71
C ASP A 137 -29.27 14.43 14.12
N LYS A 138 -30.22 13.65 14.66
CA LYS A 138 -30.60 12.34 14.13
C LYS A 138 -31.51 12.48 12.90
N PRO A 139 -31.59 11.48 12.01
CA PRO A 139 -32.59 11.46 10.95
C PRO A 139 -34.01 11.59 11.54
N ILE A 140 -34.87 12.42 10.94
CA ILE A 140 -36.24 12.68 11.41
C ILE A 140 -37.05 11.37 11.47
N GLU A 141 -36.74 10.44 10.56
CA GLU A 141 -37.35 9.10 10.48
C GLU A 141 -37.03 8.20 11.67
N GLU A 142 -35.98 8.51 12.42
CA GLU A 142 -35.52 7.75 13.58
C GLU A 142 -35.90 8.41 14.92
N MET A 143 -36.60 9.55 14.89
CA MET A 143 -37.02 10.29 16.10
C MET A 143 -38.33 9.77 16.70
N GLY A 144 -38.41 9.78 18.03
CA GLY A 144 -39.65 9.49 18.77
C GLY A 144 -40.67 10.64 18.71
N LEU A 145 -41.93 10.36 19.05
CA LEU A 145 -43.01 11.36 19.07
C LEU A 145 -42.70 12.56 19.98
N GLU A 146 -42.11 12.33 21.15
CA GLU A 146 -41.73 13.40 22.08
C GLU A 146 -40.60 14.28 21.52
N GLU A 147 -39.60 13.68 20.87
CA GLU A 147 -38.49 14.40 20.24
C GLU A 147 -38.97 15.24 19.06
N LEU A 148 -39.90 14.71 18.25
CA LEU A 148 -40.50 15.44 17.12
C LEU A 148 -41.35 16.64 17.58
N GLU A 149 -42.09 16.51 18.69
CA GLU A 149 -42.85 17.64 19.22
C GLU A 149 -41.92 18.72 19.79
N GLN A 150 -40.84 18.33 20.49
CA GLN A 150 -39.80 19.26 20.95
C GLN A 150 -39.12 19.98 19.77
N LEU A 151 -38.80 19.24 18.70
CA LEU A 151 -38.21 19.81 17.48
C LEU A 151 -39.13 20.83 16.83
N LYS A 152 -40.43 20.50 16.71
CA LYS A 152 -41.45 21.39 16.13
C LYS A 152 -41.57 22.70 16.92
N VAL A 153 -41.60 22.65 18.25
CA VAL A 153 -41.66 23.84 19.10
C VAL A 153 -40.41 24.72 18.91
N ALA A 154 -39.22 24.12 18.95
CA ALA A 154 -37.97 24.86 18.73
C ALA A 154 -37.92 25.51 17.32
N MET A 155 -38.38 24.80 16.28
CA MET A 155 -38.45 25.36 14.93
C MET A 155 -39.42 26.54 14.82
N THR A 156 -40.56 26.50 15.52
CA THR A 156 -41.49 27.63 15.56
C THR A 156 -40.90 28.85 16.26
N GLU A 157 -40.19 28.66 17.38
CA GLU A 157 -39.52 29.76 18.08
C GLU A 157 -38.44 30.42 17.22
N ILE A 158 -37.64 29.61 16.52
CA ILE A 158 -36.61 30.10 15.59
C ILE A 158 -37.25 30.88 14.44
N LYS A 159 -38.36 30.38 13.89
CA LYS A 159 -39.11 31.04 12.82
C LYS A 159 -39.63 32.41 13.27
N GLU A 160 -40.29 32.49 14.42
CA GLU A 160 -40.81 33.74 14.98
C GLU A 160 -39.70 34.73 15.32
N TYR A 161 -38.54 34.24 15.76
CA TYR A 161 -37.36 35.08 15.99
C TYR A 161 -36.81 35.66 14.69
N ALA A 162 -36.71 34.84 13.64
CA ALA A 162 -36.24 35.25 12.33
C ALA A 162 -37.17 36.27 11.67
N GLU A 163 -38.49 36.06 11.73
CA GLU A 163 -39.51 36.97 11.19
C GLU A 163 -39.43 38.36 11.84
N ARG A 164 -39.33 38.42 13.18
CA ARG A 164 -39.14 39.68 13.91
C ARG A 164 -37.88 40.45 13.50
N HIS A 165 -36.79 39.75 13.19
CA HIS A 165 -35.53 40.38 12.78
C HIS A 165 -35.49 40.77 11.30
N VAL A 166 -36.26 40.10 10.45
CA VAL A 166 -36.44 40.49 9.04
C VAL A 166 -37.32 41.73 8.96
N GLU A 167 -38.43 41.79 9.72
CA GLU A 167 -39.34 42.94 9.73
C GLU A 167 -38.69 44.21 10.31
N GLY A 168 -37.86 44.08 11.35
CA GLY A 168 -37.13 45.20 11.96
C GLY A 168 -35.97 45.78 11.12
N ARG A 169 -35.62 45.18 9.97
CA ARG A 169 -34.61 45.70 9.03
C ARG A 169 -35.20 46.37 7.78
N THR A 170 -36.52 46.31 7.60
CA THR A 170 -37.24 46.88 6.44
C THR A 170 -37.84 48.27 6.65
N THR A 171 -37.55 48.92 7.77
CA THR A 171 -37.89 50.33 8.06
C THR A 171 -36.63 51.16 8.25
#